data_AF-A0A5C7JF30-F1
#
_entry.id   AF-A0A5C7JF30-F1
#
_cell.length_a   1.000
_cell.length_b   1.000
_cell.length_c   1.000
_cell.angle_alpha   90.00
_cell.angle_beta   90.00
_cell.angle_gamma   90.00
#
_symmetry.space_group_name_H-M   'P 1'
#
loop_
_entity.id
_entity.type
_entity.pdbx_description
1 polymer ?
#
loop_
_entity_poly.entity_id
_entity_poly.type
_entity_poly.pdbx_seq_one_letter_code
_entity_poly.pdbx_strand_id
1 'polypeptide(L)'
;MNTNHQSARFRRGARRQAGVAFVLVMWVIAMLSVVLGSFALIARTDAMQSRHLFDTTRARYAAEAGLNLAVYGLSKSDPEQKWMADGRPYSVTFDDIQVELTITDDSGKIDINAADSAGLKNLFVGAGVEEPQAEELADAIVDWRDPDDLSSLHGAERDDY
;
A
#
# COMPACT_ATOMS: atom_id res chain seq x y z
N MET A 1 5.43 92.67 -43.78
CA MET A 1 5.79 91.41 -44.47
C MET A 1 6.72 90.63 -43.54
N ASN A 2 6.20 89.66 -42.78
CA ASN A 2 6.30 88.20 -43.04
C ASN A 2 7.75 87.69 -43.21
N THR A 3 8.27 86.63 -42.60
CA THR A 3 7.87 85.66 -41.54
C THR A 3 9.09 84.75 -41.34
N ASN A 4 9.33 84.28 -40.11
CA ASN A 4 9.96 83.01 -39.70
C ASN A 4 11.07 82.35 -40.55
N HIS A 5 12.15 81.93 -39.89
CA HIS A 5 12.44 80.51 -39.66
C HIS A 5 13.80 80.37 -38.95
N GLN A 6 13.82 79.77 -37.76
CA GLN A 6 14.55 78.52 -37.56
C GLN A 6 14.22 77.90 -36.20
N SER A 7 13.61 76.72 -36.31
CA SER A 7 13.11 75.83 -35.28
C SER A 7 14.22 75.19 -34.45
N ALA A 8 14.13 75.31 -33.13
CA ALA A 8 14.90 74.51 -32.18
C ALA A 8 14.52 73.02 -32.32
N ARG A 9 15.49 72.18 -32.70
CA ARG A 9 15.33 70.73 -32.74
C ARG A 9 15.57 70.13 -31.35
N PHE A 10 14.50 69.78 -30.65
CA PHE A 10 14.55 68.87 -29.51
C PHE A 10 14.99 67.47 -29.98
N ARG A 11 16.21 67.05 -29.61
CA ARG A 11 16.65 65.66 -29.71
C ARG A 11 16.08 64.88 -28.51
N ARG A 12 14.97 64.15 -28.69
CA ARG A 12 14.49 63.13 -27.74
C ARG A 12 15.25 61.82 -27.97
N GLY A 13 16.36 61.62 -27.25
CA GLY A 13 17.02 60.33 -27.12
C GLY A 13 16.54 59.61 -25.87
N ALA A 14 15.47 58.80 -25.94
CA ALA A 14 15.05 57.92 -24.83
C ALA A 14 14.10 56.77 -25.26
N ARG A 15 14.13 56.32 -26.53
CA ARG A 15 13.18 55.28 -27.02
C ARG A 15 13.78 53.89 -27.22
N ARG A 16 15.09 53.68 -27.01
CA ARG A 16 15.75 52.37 -27.20
C ARG A 16 16.00 51.58 -25.91
N GLN A 17 16.12 52.24 -24.75
CA GLN A 17 16.36 51.57 -23.46
C GLN A 17 15.12 50.83 -22.91
N ALA A 18 13.91 51.27 -23.27
CA ALA A 18 12.68 50.65 -22.80
C ALA A 18 12.48 49.19 -23.28
N GLY A 19 12.99 48.84 -24.48
CA GLY A 19 12.86 47.48 -25.02
C GLY A 19 13.72 46.44 -24.31
N VAL A 20 14.98 46.78 -24.01
CA VAL A 20 15.90 45.88 -23.29
C VAL A 20 15.47 45.70 -21.83
N ALA A 21 15.01 46.78 -21.18
CA ALA A 21 14.47 46.72 -19.83
C ALA A 21 13.24 45.80 -19.74
N PHE A 22 12.34 45.87 -20.73
CA PHE A 22 11.16 44.99 -20.77
C PHE A 22 11.53 43.51 -20.93
N VAL A 23 12.51 43.18 -21.78
CA VAL A 23 13.00 41.81 -21.93
C VAL A 23 13.60 41.27 -20.63
N LEU A 24 14.40 42.08 -19.92
CA LEU A 24 14.94 41.71 -18.61
C LEU A 24 13.83 41.46 -17.58
N VAL A 25 12.81 42.32 -17.53
CA VAL A 25 11.66 42.14 -16.62
C VAL A 25 10.89 40.86 -16.95
N MET A 26 10.62 40.59 -18.23
CA MET A 26 9.98 39.35 -18.64
C MET A 26 10.81 38.13 -18.25
N TRP A 27 12.13 38.18 -18.39
CA TRP A 27 13.02 37.10 -17.96
C TRP A 27 13.00 36.89 -16.44
N VAL A 28 13.02 37.97 -15.66
CA VAL A 28 12.91 37.90 -14.20
C VAL A 28 11.56 37.32 -13.79
N ILE A 29 10.46 37.77 -14.39
CA ILE A 29 9.12 37.21 -14.14
C ILE A 29 9.05 35.74 -14.54
N ALA A 30 9.64 35.36 -15.68
CA ALA A 30 9.68 33.96 -16.12
C ALA A 30 10.44 33.07 -15.13
N MET A 31 11.63 33.49 -14.68
CA MET A 31 12.39 32.76 -13.67
C MET A 31 11.65 32.67 -12.34
N LEU A 32 11.08 33.78 -11.86
CA LEU A 32 10.26 33.78 -10.64
C LEU A 32 9.04 32.86 -10.77
N SER A 33 8.39 32.82 -11.94
CA SER A 33 7.25 31.93 -12.18
C SER A 33 7.65 30.46 -12.13
N VAL A 34 8.82 30.09 -12.67
CA VAL A 34 9.34 28.72 -12.59
C VAL A 34 9.62 28.33 -11.13
N VAL A 35 10.29 29.20 -10.37
CA VAL A 35 10.58 28.95 -8.94
C VAL A 35 9.28 28.77 -8.15
N LEU A 36 8.33 29.69 -8.32
CA LEU A 36 7.04 29.63 -7.63
C LEU A 36 6.24 28.38 -8.01
N GLY A 37 6.24 28.02 -9.29
CA GLY A 37 5.61 26.80 -9.79
C GLY A 37 6.22 25.53 -9.19
N SER A 38 7.56 25.47 -9.09
CA SER A 38 8.26 24.37 -8.44
C SER A 38 7.88 24.23 -6.96
N PHE A 39 7.87 25.32 -6.21
CA PHE A 39 7.46 25.31 -4.80
C PHE A 39 6.01 24.89 -4.62
N ALA A 40 5.10 25.35 -5.50
CA ALA A 40 3.69 24.97 -5.44
C ALA A 40 3.49 23.46 -5.67
N LEU A 41 4.25 22.87 -6.60
CA LEU A 41 4.21 21.42 -6.84
C LEU A 41 4.70 20.63 -5.63
N ILE A 42 5.82 21.04 -5.02
CA ILE A 42 6.39 20.38 -3.83
C ILE A 42 5.43 20.47 -2.64
N ALA A 43 4.89 21.66 -2.34
CA ALA A 43 3.95 21.84 -1.24
C ALA A 43 2.69 20.98 -1.43
N ARG A 44 2.22 20.85 -2.68
CA ARG A 44 1.08 20.00 -3.03
C ARG A 44 1.40 18.51 -2.83
N THR A 45 2.60 18.05 -3.21
CA THR A 45 2.99 16.65 -3.00
C THR A 45 3.17 16.33 -1.52
N ASP A 46 3.78 17.22 -0.74
CA ASP A 46 4.00 17.04 0.70
C ASP A 46 2.66 16.98 1.46
N ALA A 47 1.71 17.83 1.08
CA ALA A 47 0.37 17.81 1.65
C ALA A 47 -0.38 16.51 1.34
N MET A 48 -0.26 15.99 0.11
CA MET A 48 -0.85 14.70 -0.26
C MET A 48 -0.19 13.52 0.48
N GLN A 49 1.13 13.52 0.62
CA GLN A 49 1.86 12.48 1.35
C GLN A 49 1.51 12.48 2.85
N SER A 50 1.46 13.66 3.47
CA SER A 50 1.10 13.80 4.88
C SER A 50 -0.31 13.28 5.15
N ARG A 51 -1.26 13.58 4.25
CA ARG A 51 -2.63 13.08 4.34
C ARG A 51 -2.71 11.56 4.19
N HIS A 52 -1.99 11.00 3.21
CA HIS A 52 -1.92 9.55 3.03
C HIS A 52 -1.34 8.83 4.26
N LEU A 53 -0.29 9.38 4.87
CA LEU A 53 0.28 8.82 6.10
C LEU A 53 -0.74 8.81 7.25
N PHE A 54 -1.52 9.89 7.38
CA PHE A 54 -2.58 9.96 8.38
C PHE A 54 -3.71 8.95 8.10
N ASP A 55 -4.21 8.90 6.87
CA ASP A 55 -5.32 8.02 6.48
C ASP A 55 -4.94 6.53 6.63
N THR A 56 -3.72 6.15 6.24
CA THR A 56 -3.21 4.78 6.44
C THR A 56 -3.06 4.41 7.91
N THR A 57 -2.57 5.34 8.74
CA THR A 57 -2.45 5.15 10.18
C THR A 57 -3.83 4.97 10.82
N ARG A 58 -4.81 5.80 10.43
CA ARG A 58 -6.20 5.72 10.92
C ARG A 58 -6.85 4.39 10.52
N ALA A 59 -6.66 3.96 9.27
CA ALA A 59 -7.14 2.66 8.78
C ALA A 59 -6.50 1.48 9.54
N ARG A 60 -5.18 1.56 9.84
CA ARG A 60 -4.49 0.55 10.65
C ARG A 60 -5.10 0.43 12.04
N TYR A 61 -5.30 1.55 12.74
CA TYR A 61 -5.90 1.54 14.07
C TYR A 61 -7.37 1.08 14.05
N ALA A 62 -8.13 1.41 13.01
CA ALA A 62 -9.49 0.88 12.85
C ALA A 62 -9.48 -0.66 12.67
N ALA A 63 -8.53 -1.21 11.91
CA ALA A 63 -8.36 -2.64 11.76
C ALA A 63 -7.95 -3.32 13.09
N GLU A 64 -7.02 -2.73 13.84
CA GLU A 64 -6.63 -3.21 15.17
C GLU A 64 -7.78 -3.16 16.18
N ALA A 65 -8.60 -2.10 16.15
CA ALA A 65 -9.81 -2.02 16.95
C ALA A 65 -10.81 -3.14 16.56
N GLY A 66 -10.95 -3.41 15.26
CA GLY A 66 -11.74 -4.52 14.75
C GLY A 66 -11.25 -5.88 15.27
N LEU A 67 -9.94 -6.12 15.29
CA LEU A 67 -9.34 -7.34 15.85
C LEU A 67 -9.67 -7.49 17.35
N ASN A 68 -9.48 -6.42 18.14
CA ASN A 68 -9.81 -6.45 19.56
C ASN A 68 -11.30 -6.72 19.80
N LEU A 69 -12.16 -6.15 18.96
CA LEU A 69 -13.60 -6.38 19.03
C LEU A 69 -13.97 -7.81 18.64
N ALA A 70 -13.30 -8.40 17.66
CA ALA A 70 -13.46 -9.81 17.31
C ALA A 70 -13.10 -10.72 18.49
N VAL A 71 -11.95 -10.50 19.14
CA VAL A 71 -11.54 -11.24 20.35
C VAL A 71 -12.58 -11.07 21.46
N TYR A 72 -13.03 -9.83 21.70
CA TYR A 72 -14.06 -9.56 22.70
C TYR A 72 -15.38 -10.29 22.38
N GLY A 73 -15.85 -10.23 21.13
CA GLY A 73 -17.07 -10.89 20.66
C GLY A 73 -17.01 -12.42 20.80
N LEU A 74 -15.85 -13.03 20.51
CA LEU A 74 -15.62 -14.46 20.69
C LEU A 74 -15.50 -14.87 22.17
N SER A 75 -15.03 -13.96 23.04
CA SER A 75 -14.85 -14.24 24.47
C SER A 75 -16.12 -14.16 25.31
N LYS A 76 -17.23 -13.64 24.74
CA LYS A 76 -18.49 -13.49 25.47
C LYS A 76 -19.06 -14.83 25.93
N SER A 77 -19.53 -14.87 27.18
CA SER A 77 -20.15 -16.06 27.78
C SER A 77 -21.62 -16.25 27.37
N ASP A 78 -22.32 -15.17 27.06
CA ASP A 78 -23.72 -15.19 26.62
C ASP A 78 -23.81 -15.66 25.15
N PRO A 79 -24.41 -16.84 24.86
CA PRO A 79 -24.50 -17.38 23.52
C PRO A 79 -25.23 -16.48 22.52
N GLU A 80 -26.19 -15.66 22.97
CA GLU A 80 -26.94 -14.77 22.06
C GLU A 80 -26.10 -13.58 21.59
N GLN A 81 -25.07 -13.21 22.35
CA GLN A 81 -24.17 -12.09 22.03
C GLN A 81 -22.82 -12.54 21.50
N LYS A 82 -22.49 -13.83 21.63
CA LYS A 82 -21.21 -14.40 21.23
C LYS A 82 -21.11 -14.46 19.72
N TRP A 83 -19.98 -14.00 19.19
CA TRP A 83 -19.71 -14.10 17.76
C TRP A 83 -19.35 -15.53 17.37
N MET A 84 -19.64 -15.89 16.13
CA MET A 84 -19.36 -17.20 15.54
C MET A 84 -18.21 -17.07 14.54
N ALA A 85 -17.27 -18.00 14.59
CA ALA A 85 -16.15 -18.10 13.67
C ALA A 85 -16.52 -18.95 12.44
N ASP A 86 -17.66 -18.67 11.82
CA ASP A 86 -18.24 -19.42 10.70
C ASP A 86 -18.02 -18.75 9.33
N GLY A 87 -17.22 -17.69 9.28
CA GLY A 87 -16.94 -16.93 8.07
C GLY A 87 -17.99 -15.86 7.74
N ARG A 88 -18.98 -15.60 8.60
CA ARG A 88 -19.95 -14.52 8.36
C ARG A 88 -19.35 -13.13 8.60
N PRO A 89 -19.79 -12.09 7.85
CA PRO A 89 -19.31 -10.73 8.06
C PRO A 89 -19.98 -10.08 9.28
N TYR A 90 -19.20 -9.33 10.05
CA TYR A 90 -19.61 -8.44 11.12
C TYR A 90 -19.19 -7.01 10.78
N SER A 91 -20.15 -6.09 10.65
CA SER A 91 -19.87 -4.68 10.36
C SER A 91 -19.94 -3.84 11.63
N VAL A 92 -18.91 -3.03 11.87
CA VAL A 92 -18.79 -2.18 13.06
C VAL A 92 -18.24 -0.82 12.66
N THR A 93 -18.71 0.24 13.30
CA THR A 93 -18.16 1.59 13.10
C THR A 93 -17.18 1.91 14.21
N PHE A 94 -15.96 2.31 13.85
CA PHE A 94 -14.95 2.81 14.76
C PHE A 94 -14.46 4.16 14.26
N ASP A 95 -14.66 5.23 15.04
CA ASP A 95 -14.24 6.59 14.69
C ASP A 95 -14.65 6.99 13.26
N ASP A 96 -15.96 6.88 12.93
CA ASP A 96 -16.54 7.11 11.60
C ASP A 96 -16.01 6.22 10.45
N ILE A 97 -15.17 5.23 10.75
CA ILE A 97 -14.68 4.24 9.78
C ILE A 97 -15.53 2.98 9.91
N GLN A 98 -16.05 2.50 8.78
CA GLN A 98 -16.69 1.20 8.70
C GLN A 98 -15.63 0.10 8.61
N VAL A 99 -15.71 -0.86 9.53
CA VAL A 99 -14.83 -2.03 9.59
C VAL A 99 -15.69 -3.27 9.39
N GLU A 100 -15.31 -4.10 8.42
CA GLU A 100 -15.90 -5.41 8.19
C GLU A 100 -14.95 -6.50 8.70
N LEU A 101 -15.47 -7.39 9.52
CA LEU A 101 -14.72 -8.47 10.15
C LEU A 101 -15.29 -9.79 9.69
N THR A 102 -14.43 -10.71 9.27
CA THR A 102 -14.79 -12.11 9.01
C THR A 102 -13.89 -12.99 9.84
N ILE A 103 -14.48 -13.94 10.57
CA ILE A 103 -13.77 -14.81 11.49
C ILE A 103 -14.09 -16.25 11.07
N THR A 104 -13.06 -17.07 10.87
CA THR A 104 -13.21 -18.48 10.49
C THR A 104 -12.42 -19.35 11.47
N ASP A 105 -13.03 -20.43 11.93
CA ASP A 105 -12.37 -21.45 12.73
C ASP A 105 -11.60 -22.41 11.82
N ASP A 106 -10.28 -22.39 11.95
CA ASP A 106 -9.36 -23.23 11.19
C ASP A 106 -8.95 -24.51 11.93
N SER A 107 -9.47 -24.75 13.14
CA SER A 107 -9.14 -25.93 13.96
C SER A 107 -9.54 -27.27 13.32
N GLY A 108 -10.48 -27.24 12.37
CA GLY A 108 -10.87 -28.42 11.59
C GLY A 108 -9.95 -28.74 10.40
N LYS A 109 -8.96 -27.88 10.10
CA LYS A 109 -8.00 -28.10 9.01
C LYS A 109 -6.86 -29.01 9.48
N ILE A 110 -6.24 -29.71 8.52
CA ILE A 110 -5.01 -30.47 8.77
C ILE A 110 -3.86 -29.48 8.97
N ASP A 111 -3.18 -29.56 10.11
CA ASP A 111 -2.01 -28.73 10.40
C ASP A 111 -0.80 -29.25 9.61
N ILE A 112 -0.43 -28.52 8.57
CA ILE A 112 0.71 -28.84 7.70
C ILE A 112 2.05 -28.86 8.46
N ASN A 113 2.14 -28.18 9.61
CA ASN A 113 3.37 -28.11 10.40
C ASN A 113 3.51 -29.27 11.39
N ALA A 114 2.45 -30.06 11.60
CA ALA A 114 2.41 -31.14 12.58
C ALA A 114 2.06 -32.51 11.96
N ALA A 115 1.30 -32.54 10.86
CA ALA A 115 0.91 -33.77 10.18
C ALA A 115 2.13 -34.60 9.76
N ASP A 116 2.03 -35.92 9.86
CA ASP A 116 3.03 -36.84 9.33
C ASP A 116 2.86 -37.03 7.81
N SER A 117 3.84 -37.66 7.15
CA SER A 117 3.78 -37.92 5.70
C SER A 117 2.48 -38.66 5.31
N ALA A 118 2.02 -39.61 6.13
CA ALA A 118 0.76 -40.30 5.91
C ALA A 118 -0.47 -39.36 5.96
N GLY A 119 -0.53 -38.44 6.92
CA GLY A 119 -1.59 -37.43 7.04
C GLY A 119 -1.60 -36.45 5.87
N LEU A 120 -0.43 -35.97 5.44
CA LEU A 120 -0.27 -35.09 4.28
C LEU A 120 -0.62 -35.81 2.96
N LYS A 121 -0.19 -37.06 2.79
CA LYS A 121 -0.58 -37.88 1.63
C LYS A 121 -2.11 -38.00 1.55
N ASN A 122 -2.76 -38.33 2.66
CA ASN A 122 -4.22 -38.45 2.72
C ASN A 122 -4.92 -37.12 2.42
N LEU A 123 -4.36 -35.99 2.86
CA LEU A 123 -4.85 -34.65 2.50
C LEU A 123 -4.79 -34.43 0.98
N PHE A 124 -3.65 -34.72 0.34
CA PHE A 124 -3.47 -34.52 -1.09
C PHE A 124 -4.32 -35.46 -1.94
N VAL A 125 -4.40 -36.74 -1.57
CA VAL A 125 -5.31 -37.70 -2.23
C VAL A 125 -6.77 -37.25 -2.07
N GLY A 126 -7.16 -36.79 -0.87
CA GLY A 126 -8.50 -36.24 -0.62
C GLY A 126 -8.80 -34.97 -1.44
N ALA A 127 -7.77 -34.21 -1.81
CA ALA A 127 -7.87 -33.05 -2.69
C ALA A 127 -7.83 -33.41 -4.20
N GLY A 128 -7.66 -34.69 -4.55
CA GLY A 128 -7.67 -35.18 -5.93
C GLY A 128 -6.30 -35.36 -6.59
N VAL A 129 -5.20 -35.35 -5.81
CA VAL A 129 -3.85 -35.65 -6.30
C VAL A 129 -3.67 -37.18 -6.43
N GLU A 130 -2.97 -37.63 -7.47
CA GLU A 130 -2.66 -39.06 -7.64
C GLU A 130 -1.75 -39.56 -6.52
N GLU A 131 -1.95 -40.80 -6.06
CA GLU A 131 -1.24 -41.34 -4.89
C GLU A 131 0.31 -41.24 -4.97
N PRO A 132 0.97 -41.55 -6.10
CA PRO A 132 2.43 -41.40 -6.19
C PRO A 132 2.90 -39.94 -6.05
N GLN A 133 2.14 -39.00 -6.63
CA GLN A 133 2.44 -37.57 -6.54
C GLN A 133 2.13 -37.01 -5.15
N ALA A 134 1.07 -37.53 -4.49
CA ALA A 134 0.71 -37.16 -3.13
C ALA A 134 1.78 -37.62 -2.11
N GLU A 135 2.41 -38.77 -2.35
CA GLU A 135 3.52 -39.29 -1.54
C GLU A 135 4.77 -38.42 -1.69
N GLU A 136 5.16 -38.09 -2.94
CA GLU A 136 6.28 -37.17 -3.23
C GLU A 136 6.08 -35.79 -2.58
N LEU A 137 4.88 -35.21 -2.69
CA LEU A 137 4.55 -33.92 -2.06
C LEU A 137 4.56 -33.98 -0.52
N ALA A 138 4.08 -35.09 0.06
CA ALA A 138 4.05 -35.26 1.51
C ALA A 138 5.46 -35.36 2.08
N ASP A 139 6.31 -36.17 1.45
CA ASP A 139 7.71 -36.37 1.81
C ASP A 139 8.51 -35.06 1.66
N ALA A 140 8.35 -34.34 0.54
CA ALA A 140 9.00 -33.03 0.35
C ALA A 140 8.61 -31.97 1.40
N ILE A 141 7.37 -31.98 1.89
CA ILE A 141 6.93 -31.06 2.96
C ILE A 141 7.50 -31.47 4.32
N VAL A 142 7.65 -32.77 4.57
CA VAL A 142 8.26 -33.26 5.81
C VAL A 142 9.74 -32.88 5.84
N ASP A 143 10.48 -33.12 4.76
CA ASP A 143 11.89 -32.76 4.64
C ASP A 143 12.08 -31.23 4.77
N TRP A 144 11.23 -30.42 4.14
CA TRP A 144 11.28 -28.95 4.32
C TRP A 144 11.11 -28.49 5.77
N ARG A 145 10.38 -29.26 6.60
CA ARG A 145 10.13 -28.90 8.01
C ARG A 145 11.27 -29.30 8.92
N ASP A 146 12.01 -30.33 8.57
CA ASP A 146 13.05 -30.85 9.43
C ASP A 146 14.29 -29.94 9.38
N PRO A 147 15.10 -29.93 10.45
CA PRO A 147 16.32 -29.12 10.50
C PRO A 147 17.53 -29.86 9.94
N ASP A 148 17.38 -31.09 9.45
CA ASP A 148 18.47 -31.85 8.88
C ASP A 148 18.50 -31.71 7.34
N ASP A 149 19.43 -32.39 6.68
CA ASP A 149 19.55 -32.35 5.22
C ASP A 149 19.46 -33.81 4.69
N LEU A 150 18.67 -34.67 5.37
CA LEU A 150 18.47 -36.07 4.98
C LEU A 150 17.17 -36.23 4.19
N SER A 151 17.31 -36.32 2.87
CA SER A 151 16.18 -36.63 1.98
C SER A 151 15.49 -37.95 2.36
N SER A 152 14.18 -37.91 2.58
CA SER A 152 13.32 -39.10 2.61
C SER A 152 13.25 -39.77 1.23
N LEU A 153 12.63 -40.95 1.15
CA LEU A 153 12.71 -41.82 -0.04
C LEU A 153 12.23 -41.13 -1.34
N HIS A 154 11.29 -40.19 -1.23
CA HIS A 154 10.77 -39.38 -2.33
C HIS A 154 10.78 -37.87 -2.01
N GLY A 155 11.56 -37.45 -1.02
CA GLY A 155 11.61 -36.05 -0.59
C GLY A 155 12.62 -35.21 -1.36
N ALA A 156 12.69 -33.93 -1.03
CA ALA A 156 13.51 -32.93 -1.73
C ALA A 156 14.16 -32.00 -0.72
N GLU A 157 15.46 -31.76 -0.90
CA GLU A 157 16.30 -31.01 0.01
C GLU A 157 16.70 -29.64 -0.54
N ARG A 158 17.45 -28.84 0.23
CA ARG A 158 17.89 -27.49 -0.17
C ARG A 158 18.49 -27.42 -1.59
N ASP A 159 19.15 -28.48 -2.06
CA ASP A 159 19.80 -28.54 -3.36
C ASP A 159 18.83 -28.83 -4.54
N ASP A 160 17.58 -29.20 -4.26
CA ASP A 160 16.53 -29.52 -5.25
C ASP A 160 15.62 -28.31 -5.60
N TYR A 161 15.82 -27.16 -4.95
CA TYR A 161 15.04 -25.91 -5.12
C TYR A 161 15.85 -24.75 -5.73
#